data_AF-A0A1C4JLQ8-F1
#
_entry.id   AF-A0A1C4JLQ8-F1
#
_cell.length_a   1.000
_cell.length_b   1.000
_cell.length_c   1.000
_cell.angle_alpha   90.00
_cell.angle_beta   90.00
_cell.angle_gamma   90.00
#
_symmetry.space_group_name_H-M   'P 1'
#
loop_
_entity.id
_entity.type
_entity.pdbx_description
1 polymer ?
#
loop_
_entity_poly.entity_id
_entity_poly.type
_entity_poly.pdbx_seq_one_letter_code
_entity_poly.pdbx_strand_id
1 'polypeptide(L)'
;MLTTEPLVDLAALGDQFTRDPYPAYAALRAKGPVHRVRIPEGADAWLVVGYEAGRALLADQRLSKHWSRASPTLGVSKVSAGSSMLGSDAPDHTRLRKLVAREFTPRRMEQLAPRIQEMTDELLDAMLAAPDRSADLVEALSFPLPMSVICELLGVPFLDREDFRTWSGQAVSSLDASLRASSTRAMTAYIAGLLADKRENPGDDLLSALIHTADEDGDRLSGEELIGMAWLLLVAGHETTVNLITNGVHNLLAHPGQL
;
A
#
# COMPACT_ATOMS: atom_id res chain seq x y z
N MET A 1 -18.95 -35.65 12.42
CA MET A 1 -18.21 -34.89 13.45
C MET A 1 -17.23 -33.98 12.73
N LEU A 2 -17.50 -32.68 12.67
CA LEU A 2 -16.52 -31.70 12.20
C LEU A 2 -15.42 -31.64 13.25
N THR A 3 -14.29 -32.29 13.00
CA THR A 3 -13.06 -32.08 13.75
C THR A 3 -12.75 -30.59 13.65
N THR A 4 -12.94 -29.85 14.74
CA THR A 4 -12.48 -28.47 14.86
C THR A 4 -10.99 -28.46 14.61
N GLU A 5 -10.58 -27.97 13.44
CA GLU A 5 -9.17 -27.70 13.16
C GLU A 5 -8.61 -26.84 14.29
N PRO A 6 -7.41 -27.16 14.81
CA PRO A 6 -6.81 -26.40 15.89
C PRO A 6 -6.60 -24.96 15.44
N LEU A 7 -7.15 -24.01 16.20
CA LEU A 7 -6.97 -22.58 15.99
C LEU A 7 -5.50 -22.22 16.25
N VAL A 8 -4.81 -21.71 15.23
CA VAL A 8 -3.42 -21.24 15.38
C VAL A 8 -3.42 -19.79 15.80
N ASP A 9 -2.85 -19.49 16.97
CA ASP A 9 -2.75 -18.12 17.47
C ASP A 9 -1.48 -17.45 16.93
N LEU A 10 -1.63 -16.55 15.96
CA LEU A 10 -0.50 -15.81 15.37
C LEU A 10 0.02 -14.75 16.33
N ALA A 11 -0.84 -14.19 17.20
CA ALA A 11 -0.44 -13.21 18.20
C ALA A 11 0.54 -13.82 19.21
N ALA A 12 0.30 -15.09 19.58
CA ALA A 12 1.16 -15.84 20.49
C ALA A 12 2.56 -16.14 19.94
N LEU A 13 2.80 -16.01 18.62
CA LEU A 13 4.12 -16.23 18.02
C LEU A 13 5.09 -15.06 18.25
N GLY A 14 4.58 -13.89 18.66
CA GLY A 14 5.37 -12.73 19.08
C GLY A 14 6.31 -12.16 18.01
N ASP A 15 7.29 -11.36 18.45
CA ASP A 15 8.21 -10.62 17.59
C ASP A 15 9.00 -11.49 16.60
N GLN A 16 9.26 -12.75 16.97
CA GLN A 16 9.97 -13.68 16.10
C GLN A 16 9.20 -13.95 14.81
N PHE A 17 7.86 -14.06 14.89
CA PHE A 17 7.03 -14.22 13.72
C PHE A 17 7.02 -12.97 12.83
N THR A 18 7.04 -11.78 13.41
CA THR A 18 7.15 -10.53 12.65
C THR A 18 8.49 -10.43 11.92
N ARG A 19 9.59 -10.87 12.54
CA ARG A 19 10.94 -10.81 11.94
C ARG A 19 11.18 -11.90 10.89
N ASP A 20 10.71 -13.12 11.16
CA ASP A 20 10.88 -14.27 10.27
C ASP A 20 9.62 -15.14 10.28
N PRO A 21 8.61 -14.80 9.44
CA PRO A 21 7.37 -15.56 9.36
C PRO A 21 7.52 -16.86 8.55
N TYR A 22 8.62 -17.03 7.80
CA TYR A 22 8.76 -18.10 6.82
C TYR A 22 8.74 -19.51 7.43
N PRO A 23 9.40 -19.79 8.57
CA PRO A 23 9.31 -21.08 9.25
C PRO A 23 7.88 -21.40 9.71
N ALA A 24 7.18 -20.41 10.26
CA ALA A 24 5.79 -20.59 10.70
C ALA A 24 4.88 -20.91 9.52
N TYR A 25 4.98 -20.16 8.42
CA TYR A 25 4.23 -20.45 7.20
C TYR A 25 4.62 -21.79 6.56
N ALA A 26 5.89 -22.20 6.63
CA ALA A 26 6.32 -23.51 6.14
C ALA A 26 5.71 -24.65 6.95
N ALA A 27 5.72 -24.54 8.28
CA ALA A 27 5.09 -25.53 9.17
C ALA A 27 3.58 -25.62 8.95
N LEU A 28 2.90 -24.50 8.66
CA LEU A 28 1.49 -24.48 8.29
C LEU A 28 1.25 -25.13 6.93
N ARG A 29 2.02 -24.76 5.89
CA ARG A 29 1.92 -25.36 4.55
C ARG A 29 2.05 -26.88 4.58
N ALA A 30 2.94 -27.43 5.42
CA ALA A 30 3.11 -28.87 5.58
C ALA A 30 1.85 -29.58 6.13
N LYS A 31 0.97 -28.86 6.83
CA LYS A 31 -0.29 -29.38 7.39
C LYS A 31 -1.50 -29.14 6.46
N GLY A 32 -1.38 -28.24 5.49
CA GLY A 32 -2.44 -27.90 4.56
C GLY A 32 -2.32 -26.47 4.01
N PRO A 33 -3.11 -26.12 2.98
CA PRO A 33 -3.02 -24.81 2.35
C PRO A 33 -3.82 -23.70 3.06
N VAL A 34 -4.78 -24.06 3.92
CA VAL A 34 -5.73 -23.14 4.58
C VAL A 34 -5.87 -23.54 6.04
N HIS A 35 -5.79 -22.57 6.95
CA HIS A 35 -5.85 -22.79 8.41
C HIS A 35 -6.75 -21.74 9.06
N ARG A 36 -7.50 -22.15 10.09
CA ARG A 36 -8.17 -21.20 10.97
C ARG A 36 -7.16 -20.63 11.96
N VAL A 37 -7.08 -19.30 12.06
CA VAL A 37 -6.11 -18.59 12.89
C VAL A 37 -6.77 -17.53 13.77
N ARG A 38 -6.09 -17.14 14.84
CA ARG A 38 -6.34 -15.88 15.54
C ARG A 38 -5.27 -14.87 15.14
N ILE A 39 -5.70 -13.72 14.62
CA ILE A 39 -4.80 -12.64 14.20
C ILE A 39 -4.41 -11.75 15.40
N PRO A 40 -3.32 -10.96 15.32
CA PRO A 40 -2.87 -10.07 16.40
C PRO A 40 -3.95 -9.13 16.95
N GLU A 41 -4.92 -8.74 16.12
CA GLU A 41 -6.06 -7.89 16.47
C GLU A 41 -7.13 -8.62 17.31
N GLY A 42 -6.93 -9.91 17.61
CA GLY A 42 -7.79 -10.73 18.48
C GLY A 42 -8.91 -11.47 17.75
N ALA A 43 -9.04 -11.28 16.44
CA ALA A 43 -10.10 -11.88 15.64
C ALA A 43 -9.75 -13.28 15.12
N ASP A 44 -10.77 -14.13 14.95
CA ASP A 44 -10.64 -15.37 14.21
C ASP A 44 -10.73 -15.10 12.70
N ALA A 45 -9.79 -15.65 11.93
CA ALA A 45 -9.72 -15.52 10.47
C ALA A 45 -9.29 -16.83 9.80
N TRP A 46 -9.39 -16.87 8.47
CA TRP A 46 -8.78 -17.91 7.65
C TRP A 46 -7.47 -17.41 7.07
N LEU A 47 -6.38 -18.14 7.33
CA LEU A 47 -5.07 -17.89 6.76
C LEU A 47 -4.81 -18.86 5.61
N VAL A 48 -4.48 -18.32 4.44
CA VAL A 48 -4.14 -19.10 3.25
C VAL A 48 -2.62 -19.02 3.04
N VAL A 49 -1.94 -20.15 3.13
CA VAL A 49 -0.48 -20.25 2.96
C VAL A 49 -0.06 -21.09 1.75
N GLY A 50 -1.02 -21.75 1.07
CA GLY A 50 -0.77 -22.54 -0.13
C GLY A 50 -0.91 -21.72 -1.42
N TYR A 51 0.03 -21.86 -2.35
CA TYR A 51 0.07 -21.09 -3.60
C TYR A 51 -1.20 -21.25 -4.45
N GLU A 52 -1.60 -22.48 -4.78
CA GLU A 52 -2.79 -22.72 -5.64
C GLU A 52 -4.08 -22.23 -4.98
N ALA A 53 -4.23 -22.46 -3.67
CA ALA A 53 -5.37 -21.96 -2.91
C ALA A 53 -5.41 -20.44 -2.87
N GLY A 54 -4.28 -19.78 -2.62
CA GLY A 54 -4.16 -18.33 -2.62
C GLY A 54 -4.51 -17.72 -3.98
N ARG A 55 -3.93 -18.26 -5.06
CA ARG A 55 -4.23 -17.83 -6.44
C ARG A 55 -5.71 -17.98 -6.79
N ALA A 56 -6.33 -19.11 -6.45
CA ALA A 56 -7.74 -19.35 -6.74
C ALA A 56 -8.65 -18.39 -5.95
N LEU A 57 -8.40 -18.21 -4.65
CA LEU A 57 -9.21 -17.37 -3.78
C LEU A 57 -9.07 -15.88 -4.10
N LEU A 58 -7.87 -15.40 -4.45
CA LEU A 58 -7.67 -14.00 -4.86
C LEU A 58 -8.45 -13.62 -6.13
N ALA A 59 -8.86 -14.59 -6.95
CA ALA A 59 -9.67 -14.37 -8.15
C ALA A 59 -11.18 -14.62 -7.92
N ASP A 60 -11.55 -15.19 -6.78
CA ASP A 60 -12.92 -15.62 -6.50
C ASP A 60 -13.82 -14.45 -6.09
N GLN A 61 -14.80 -14.12 -6.94
CA GLN A 61 -15.73 -12.99 -6.71
C GLN A 61 -16.69 -13.21 -5.52
N ARG A 62 -16.71 -14.41 -4.92
CA ARG A 62 -17.45 -14.67 -3.68
C ARG A 62 -16.73 -14.09 -2.46
N LEU A 63 -15.42 -13.83 -2.55
CA LEU A 63 -14.65 -13.17 -1.49
C LEU A 63 -14.70 -11.66 -1.69
N SER A 64 -15.48 -11.01 -0.84
CA SER A 64 -15.74 -9.57 -0.92
C SER A 64 -14.61 -8.74 -0.33
N LYS A 65 -14.31 -7.61 -0.98
CA LYS A 65 -13.40 -6.56 -0.47
C LYS A 65 -14.11 -5.49 0.36
N HIS A 66 -15.44 -5.54 0.45
CA HIS A 66 -16.20 -4.55 1.21
C HIS A 66 -16.05 -4.77 2.71
N TRP A 67 -15.40 -3.80 3.37
CA TRP A 67 -15.23 -3.79 4.83
C TRP A 67 -16.55 -3.90 5.62
N SER A 68 -17.66 -3.38 5.08
CA SER A 68 -18.98 -3.51 5.70
C SER A 68 -19.51 -4.96 5.75
N ARG A 69 -18.93 -5.86 4.94
CA ARG A 69 -19.24 -7.30 4.93
C ARG A 69 -18.22 -8.12 5.71
N ALA A 70 -17.17 -7.50 6.24
CA ALA A 70 -16.20 -8.18 7.09
C ALA A 70 -16.86 -8.68 8.38
N SER A 71 -16.25 -9.69 9.02
CA SER A 71 -16.76 -10.18 10.30
C SER A 71 -16.79 -9.05 11.33
N PRO A 72 -17.90 -8.85 12.08
CA PRO A 72 -17.95 -7.88 13.17
C PRO A 72 -16.89 -8.14 14.24
N THR A 73 -16.42 -9.39 14.37
CA THR A 73 -15.36 -9.79 15.30
C THR A 73 -13.97 -9.38 14.85
N LEU A 74 -13.80 -8.86 13.62
CA LEU A 74 -12.49 -8.51 13.08
C LEU A 74 -11.83 -7.37 13.86
N GLY A 75 -12.62 -6.52 14.54
CA GLY A 75 -12.09 -5.46 15.42
C GLY A 75 -11.32 -4.35 14.70
N VAL A 76 -11.13 -4.46 13.38
CA VAL A 76 -10.44 -3.47 12.55
C VAL A 76 -11.44 -2.63 11.76
N SER A 77 -11.08 -1.37 11.59
CA SER A 77 -11.84 -0.39 10.80
C SER A 77 -11.21 -0.23 9.43
N LYS A 78 -11.99 0.23 8.44
CA LYS A 78 -11.49 0.65 7.14
C LYS A 78 -10.30 1.60 7.32
N VAL A 79 -9.15 1.20 6.80
CA VAL A 79 -7.91 1.99 6.78
C VAL A 79 -7.84 2.73 5.46
N SER A 80 -8.81 3.62 5.21
CA SER A 80 -8.74 4.54 4.07
C SER A 80 -9.70 5.71 4.25
N ALA A 81 -9.35 6.84 3.67
CA ALA A 81 -10.28 7.93 3.42
C ALA A 81 -11.18 7.59 2.22
N GLY A 82 -12.43 8.07 2.22
CA GLY A 82 -13.35 7.98 1.08
C GLY A 82 -13.56 6.57 0.52
N SER A 83 -14.06 6.48 -0.72
CA SER A 83 -14.32 5.22 -1.43
C SER A 83 -13.29 5.02 -2.54
N SER A 84 -12.76 3.80 -2.69
CA SER A 84 -11.70 3.51 -3.68
C SER A 84 -11.84 2.09 -4.21
N MET A 85 -11.15 1.81 -5.31
CA MET A 85 -11.20 0.47 -5.92
C MET A 85 -10.65 -0.64 -4.99
N LEU A 86 -9.76 -0.31 -4.05
CA LEU A 86 -9.18 -1.30 -3.14
C LEU A 86 -10.25 -1.98 -2.26
N GLY A 87 -11.24 -1.22 -1.81
CA GLY A 87 -12.30 -1.68 -0.91
C GLY A 87 -13.63 -2.02 -1.59
N SER A 88 -13.63 -2.19 -2.92
CA SER A 88 -14.85 -2.39 -3.72
C SER A 88 -14.81 -3.68 -4.52
N ASP A 89 -15.98 -4.29 -4.72
CA ASP A 89 -16.20 -5.40 -5.66
C ASP A 89 -16.82 -4.91 -6.98
N ALA A 90 -16.97 -5.78 -7.96
CA ALA A 90 -17.75 -5.44 -9.16
C ALA A 90 -19.23 -5.18 -8.81
N PRO A 91 -19.91 -4.22 -9.48
CA PRO A 91 -19.45 -3.45 -10.65
C PRO A 91 -18.61 -2.21 -10.32
N ASP A 92 -18.66 -1.70 -9.08
CA ASP A 92 -18.01 -0.43 -8.70
C ASP A 92 -16.49 -0.47 -8.89
N HIS A 93 -15.85 -1.59 -8.52
CA HIS A 93 -14.42 -1.79 -8.76
C HIS A 93 -14.06 -1.65 -10.24
N THR A 94 -14.84 -2.25 -11.13
CA THR A 94 -14.57 -2.22 -12.57
C THR A 94 -14.67 -0.80 -13.10
N ARG A 95 -15.68 -0.04 -12.66
CA ARG A 95 -15.88 1.37 -13.00
C ARG A 95 -14.71 2.24 -12.51
N LEU A 96 -14.39 2.17 -11.22
CA LEU A 96 -13.29 2.93 -10.61
C LEU A 96 -11.93 2.58 -11.26
N ARG A 97 -11.68 1.29 -11.52
CA ARG A 97 -10.45 0.84 -12.18
C ARG A 97 -10.35 1.36 -13.62
N LYS A 98 -11.45 1.38 -14.38
CA LYS A 98 -11.49 1.92 -15.76
C LYS A 98 -11.06 3.39 -15.79
N LEU A 99 -11.51 4.18 -14.83
CA LEU A 99 -11.19 5.62 -14.72
C LEU A 99 -9.69 5.87 -14.47
N VAL A 100 -9.04 5.02 -13.67
CA VAL A 100 -7.65 5.23 -13.24
C VAL A 100 -6.63 4.51 -14.12
N ALA A 101 -6.97 3.34 -14.67
CA ALA A 101 -6.03 2.49 -15.42
C ALA A 101 -5.46 3.16 -16.69
N ARG A 102 -6.16 4.16 -17.24
CA ARG A 102 -5.70 4.95 -18.40
C ARG A 102 -4.41 5.73 -18.11
N GLU A 103 -4.17 6.04 -16.84
CA GLU A 103 -3.00 6.78 -16.40
C GLU A 103 -1.81 5.86 -16.07
N PHE A 104 -2.05 4.56 -15.88
CA PHE A 104 -1.05 3.54 -15.53
C PHE A 104 -0.73 2.59 -16.69
N THR A 105 -0.67 3.10 -17.92
CA THR A 105 -0.32 2.30 -19.09
C THR A 105 1.18 1.98 -19.13
N PRO A 106 1.60 0.84 -19.72
CA PRO A 106 3.03 0.49 -19.82
C PRO A 106 3.88 1.60 -20.42
N ARG A 107 3.39 2.23 -21.50
CA ARG A 107 4.07 3.35 -22.16
C ARG A 107 4.29 4.55 -21.22
N ARG A 108 3.28 4.92 -20.42
CA ARG A 108 3.44 6.01 -19.44
C ARG A 108 4.42 5.64 -18.34
N MET A 109 4.40 4.38 -17.88
CA MET A 109 5.36 3.91 -16.87
C MET A 109 6.80 3.90 -17.41
N GLU A 110 7.00 3.50 -18.67
CA GLU A 110 8.32 3.58 -19.33
C GLU A 110 8.84 5.01 -19.44
N GLN A 111 7.96 6.00 -19.64
CA GLN A 111 8.34 7.41 -19.68
C GLN A 111 8.82 7.96 -18.33
N LEU A 112 8.47 7.31 -17.22
CA LEU A 112 8.97 7.69 -15.89
C LEU A 112 10.38 7.17 -15.64
N ALA A 113 10.84 6.13 -16.36
CA ALA A 113 12.11 5.47 -16.08
C ALA A 113 13.33 6.42 -16.11
N PRO A 114 13.50 7.33 -17.09
CA PRO A 114 14.61 8.28 -17.09
C PRO A 114 14.61 9.17 -15.84
N ARG A 115 13.44 9.68 -15.45
CA ARG A 115 13.33 10.55 -14.27
C ARG A 115 13.58 9.81 -12.96
N ILE A 116 13.10 8.57 -12.85
CA ILE A 116 13.39 7.71 -11.69
C ILE A 116 14.88 7.40 -11.60
N GLN A 117 15.55 7.18 -12.74
CA GLN A 117 17.01 6.99 -12.79
C GLN A 117 17.75 8.23 -12.27
N GLU A 118 17.39 9.42 -12.74
CA GLU A 118 17.97 10.68 -12.25
C GLU A 118 17.81 10.83 -10.74
N MET A 119 16.59 10.63 -10.21
CA MET A 119 16.35 10.69 -8.76
C MET A 119 17.18 9.65 -7.99
N THR A 120 17.34 8.46 -8.57
CA THR A 120 18.13 7.39 -7.96
C THR A 120 19.61 7.77 -7.92
N ASP A 121 20.15 8.27 -9.02
CA ASP A 121 21.54 8.70 -9.12
C ASP A 121 21.85 9.84 -8.15
N GLU A 122 20.97 10.85 -8.05
CA GLU A 122 21.10 11.95 -7.09
C GLU A 122 21.16 11.46 -5.64
N LEU A 123 20.29 10.50 -5.27
CA LEU A 123 20.26 9.92 -3.92
C LEU A 123 21.50 9.07 -3.64
N LEU A 124 21.96 8.30 -4.63
CA LEU A 124 23.17 7.49 -4.51
C LEU A 124 24.43 8.36 -4.41
N ASP A 125 24.53 9.44 -5.18
CA ASP A 125 25.64 10.39 -5.11
C ASP A 125 25.70 11.07 -3.73
N ALA A 126 24.55 11.48 -3.19
CA ALA A 126 24.46 12.03 -1.84
C ALA A 126 24.87 11.00 -0.77
N MET A 127 24.45 9.75 -0.93
CA MET A 127 24.83 8.64 -0.05
C MET A 127 26.34 8.36 -0.11
N LEU A 128 26.96 8.41 -1.29
CA LEU A 128 28.40 8.18 -1.49
C LEU A 128 29.27 9.33 -0.97
N ALA A 129 28.73 10.55 -0.92
CA ALA A 129 29.41 11.71 -0.36
C ALA A 129 29.49 11.69 1.18
N ALA A 130 28.80 10.76 1.84
CA ALA A 130 28.84 10.63 3.29
C ALA A 130 30.26 10.29 3.82
N PRO A 131 30.75 10.95 4.89
CA PRO A 131 32.15 10.87 5.33
C PRO A 131 32.64 9.48 5.72
N ASP A 132 31.75 8.62 6.20
CA ASP A 132 32.05 7.32 6.79
C ASP A 132 31.83 6.15 5.81
N ARG A 133 31.40 6.44 4.56
CA ARG A 133 30.96 5.44 3.57
C ARG A 133 29.93 4.46 4.16
N SER A 134 29.13 4.94 5.11
CA SER A 134 28.03 4.21 5.72
C SER A 134 26.75 5.04 5.58
N ALA A 135 25.63 4.36 5.44
CA ALA A 135 24.34 5.03 5.32
C ALA A 135 23.24 4.12 5.83
N ASP A 136 22.21 4.73 6.42
CA ASP A 136 20.92 4.08 6.56
C ASP A 136 20.25 4.05 5.19
N LEU A 137 20.16 2.86 4.58
CA LEU A 137 19.55 2.68 3.26
C LEU A 137 18.08 3.14 3.21
N VAL A 138 17.36 3.05 4.33
CA VAL A 138 15.96 3.47 4.39
C VAL A 138 15.90 4.99 4.24
N GLU A 139 16.65 5.72 5.05
CA GLU A 139 16.67 7.19 5.03
C GLU A 139 17.34 7.75 3.78
N ALA A 140 18.40 7.10 3.28
CA ALA A 140 19.20 7.61 2.16
C ALA A 140 18.58 7.32 0.79
N LEU A 141 17.81 6.23 0.63
CA LEU A 141 17.31 5.82 -0.69
C LEU A 141 15.87 5.27 -0.65
N SER A 142 15.62 4.24 0.17
CA SER A 142 14.41 3.44 0.04
C SER A 142 13.14 4.21 0.37
N PHE A 143 13.21 5.16 1.30
CA PHE A 143 12.12 6.09 1.61
C PHE A 143 12.05 7.29 0.63
N PRO A 144 13.12 8.08 0.44
CA PRO A 144 13.03 9.30 -0.38
C PRO A 144 12.72 9.04 -1.85
N LEU A 145 13.18 7.92 -2.44
CA LEU A 145 12.96 7.64 -3.85
C LEU A 145 11.48 7.40 -4.17
N PRO A 146 10.76 6.39 -3.61
CA PRO A 146 9.36 6.17 -3.94
C PRO A 146 8.45 7.33 -3.54
N MET A 147 8.79 8.03 -2.44
CA MET A 147 8.07 9.23 -2.02
C MET A 147 8.18 10.34 -3.07
N SER A 148 9.39 10.61 -3.58
CA SER A 148 9.60 11.63 -4.63
C SER A 148 8.84 11.28 -5.91
N VAL A 149 8.88 10.01 -6.31
CA VAL A 149 8.21 9.51 -7.51
C VAL A 149 6.68 9.66 -7.41
N ILE A 150 6.06 9.23 -6.30
CA ILE A 150 4.60 9.32 -6.15
C ILE A 150 4.15 10.78 -6.00
N CYS A 151 4.93 11.63 -5.33
CA CYS A 151 4.66 13.06 -5.24
C CYS A 151 4.71 13.74 -6.60
N GLU A 152 5.74 13.47 -7.41
CA GLU A 152 5.86 14.05 -8.74
C GLU A 152 4.72 13.57 -9.65
N LEU A 153 4.41 12.27 -9.64
CA LEU A 153 3.32 11.68 -10.42
C LEU A 153 1.96 12.32 -10.08
N LEU A 154 1.70 12.58 -8.80
CA LEU A 154 0.44 13.18 -8.32
C LEU A 154 0.46 14.72 -8.34
N GLY A 155 1.56 15.34 -8.77
CA GLY A 155 1.70 16.79 -8.85
C GLY A 155 1.71 17.48 -7.49
N VAL A 156 2.33 16.86 -6.49
CA VAL A 156 2.43 17.42 -5.12
C VAL A 156 3.74 18.21 -5.00
N PRO A 157 3.71 19.55 -5.07
CA PRO A 157 4.94 20.36 -5.17
C PRO A 157 5.70 20.44 -3.84
N PHE A 158 4.99 20.49 -2.71
CA PHE A 158 5.57 20.56 -1.37
C PHE A 158 4.78 19.62 -0.46
N LEU A 159 5.19 18.35 -0.46
CA LEU A 159 4.80 17.46 0.62
C LEU A 159 5.77 17.71 1.77
N ASP A 160 5.25 18.04 2.95
CA ASP A 160 6.02 17.79 4.17
C ASP A 160 6.14 16.27 4.31
N ARG A 161 7.24 15.74 3.77
CA ARG A 161 7.48 14.31 3.62
C ARG A 161 7.53 13.62 4.98
N GLU A 162 7.91 14.33 6.03
CA GLU A 162 8.02 13.81 7.39
C GLU A 162 6.64 13.65 8.03
N ASP A 163 5.80 14.69 7.93
CA ASP A 163 4.41 14.62 8.38
C ASP A 163 3.63 13.54 7.63
N PHE A 164 3.79 13.48 6.31
CA PHE A 164 3.11 12.48 5.49
C PHE A 164 3.59 11.05 5.79
N ARG A 165 4.90 10.84 5.94
CA ARG A 165 5.46 9.55 6.37
C ARG A 165 4.86 9.10 7.69
N THR A 166 4.81 10.03 8.64
CA THR A 166 4.27 9.78 9.98
C THR A 166 2.80 9.40 9.89
N TRP A 167 1.99 10.19 9.19
CA TRP A 167 0.57 9.90 9.09
C TRP A 167 0.28 8.61 8.32
N SER A 168 0.98 8.35 7.21
CA SER A 168 0.80 7.13 6.43
C SER A 168 1.15 5.89 7.24
N GLY A 169 2.35 5.84 7.83
CA GLY A 169 2.80 4.70 8.61
C GLY A 169 1.90 4.44 9.82
N GLN A 170 1.46 5.51 10.51
CA GLN A 170 0.52 5.39 11.61
C GLN A 170 -0.87 4.96 11.15
N ALA A 171 -1.38 5.46 10.03
CA ALA A 171 -2.68 5.06 9.51
C ALA A 171 -2.70 3.58 9.15
N VAL A 172 -1.65 3.08 8.49
CA VAL A 172 -1.55 1.70 7.97
C VAL A 172 -1.19 0.68 9.05
N SER A 173 -0.20 0.98 9.88
CA SER A 173 0.49 -0.04 10.69
C SER A 173 0.30 0.08 12.20
N SER A 174 -0.31 1.16 12.71
CA SER A 174 -0.47 1.35 14.17
C SER A 174 -1.51 0.41 14.76
N LEU A 175 -1.16 -0.27 15.85
CA LEU A 175 -2.11 -1.04 16.67
C LEU A 175 -3.02 -0.12 17.52
N ASP A 176 -2.60 1.12 17.78
CA ASP A 176 -3.43 2.13 18.45
C ASP A 176 -4.47 2.69 17.48
N ALA A 177 -5.74 2.34 17.74
CA ALA A 177 -6.89 2.77 16.95
C ALA A 177 -7.11 4.29 16.96
N SER A 178 -6.77 4.97 18.06
CA SER A 178 -6.92 6.42 18.18
C SER A 178 -5.91 7.16 17.30
N LEU A 179 -4.65 6.70 17.31
CA LEU A 179 -3.60 7.20 16.43
C LEU A 179 -3.97 6.96 14.97
N ARG A 180 -4.33 5.72 14.59
CA ARG A 180 -4.79 5.40 13.22
C ARG A 180 -5.88 6.36 12.73
N ALA A 181 -6.89 6.59 13.56
CA ALA A 181 -8.00 7.45 13.20
C ALA A 181 -7.57 8.92 13.06
N SER A 182 -6.69 9.41 13.93
CA SER A 182 -6.17 10.78 13.85
C SER A 182 -5.30 11.00 12.60
N SER A 183 -4.41 10.08 12.29
CA SER A 183 -3.53 10.15 11.11
C SER A 183 -4.32 10.03 9.81
N THR A 184 -5.32 9.13 9.77
CA THR A 184 -6.24 9.03 8.63
C THR A 184 -6.98 10.35 8.37
N ARG A 185 -7.45 11.02 9.43
CA ARG A 185 -8.11 12.34 9.29
C ARG A 185 -7.16 13.42 8.79
N ALA A 186 -5.93 13.47 9.32
CA ALA A 186 -4.92 14.43 8.87
C ALA A 186 -4.59 14.25 7.38
N MET A 187 -4.34 13.01 6.94
CA MET A 187 -4.12 12.71 5.51
C MET A 187 -5.32 13.06 4.64
N THR A 188 -6.54 12.78 5.11
CA THR A 188 -7.77 13.12 4.38
C THR A 188 -7.88 14.63 4.18
N ALA A 189 -7.61 15.43 5.21
CA ALA A 189 -7.64 16.88 5.13
C ALA A 189 -6.57 17.42 4.18
N TYR A 190 -5.36 16.86 4.22
CA TYR A 190 -4.28 17.20 3.31
C TYR A 190 -4.66 16.93 1.84
N ILE A 191 -5.15 15.72 1.55
CA ILE A 191 -5.59 15.31 0.21
C ILE A 191 -6.74 16.20 -0.28
N ALA A 192 -7.69 16.55 0.60
CA ALA A 192 -8.79 17.44 0.24
C ALA A 192 -8.29 18.83 -0.16
N GLY A 193 -7.29 19.38 0.55
CA GLY A 193 -6.64 20.64 0.20
C GLY A 193 -5.92 20.58 -1.14
N LEU A 194 -5.17 19.50 -1.38
CA LEU A 194 -4.49 19.25 -2.65
C LEU A 194 -5.46 19.16 -3.84
N LEU A 195 -6.56 18.43 -3.68
CA LEU A 195 -7.61 18.33 -4.70
C LEU A 195 -8.31 19.67 -4.95
N ALA A 196 -8.45 20.51 -3.93
CA ALA A 196 -9.00 21.86 -4.08
C ALA A 196 -8.04 22.75 -4.89
N ASP A 197 -6.74 22.75 -4.55
CA ASP A 197 -5.73 23.49 -5.30
C ASP A 197 -5.66 23.03 -6.77
N LYS A 198 -5.64 21.72 -7.02
CA LYS A 198 -5.62 21.17 -8.40
C LYS A 198 -6.87 21.49 -9.23
N ARG A 199 -8.01 21.82 -8.61
CA ARG A 199 -9.20 22.30 -9.31
C ARG A 199 -9.06 23.75 -9.78
N GLU A 200 -8.36 24.57 -9.02
CA GLU A 200 -8.11 25.99 -9.33
C GLU A 200 -6.88 26.15 -10.23
N ASN A 201 -5.85 25.32 -10.01
CA ASN A 201 -4.53 25.37 -10.64
C ASN A 201 -4.18 23.98 -11.23
N PRO A 202 -4.84 23.53 -12.31
CA PRO A 202 -4.56 22.21 -12.87
C PRO A 202 -3.15 22.15 -13.48
N GLY A 203 -2.43 21.07 -13.18
CA GLY A 203 -1.12 20.75 -13.74
C GLY A 203 -1.17 19.57 -14.73
N ASP A 204 0.00 19.23 -15.28
CA ASP A 204 0.19 18.00 -16.05
C ASP A 204 0.56 16.85 -15.10
N ASP A 205 -0.40 16.49 -14.23
CA ASP A 205 -0.23 15.49 -13.18
C ASP A 205 -1.47 14.60 -13.03
N LEU A 206 -1.28 13.47 -12.35
CA LEU A 206 -2.30 12.45 -12.20
C LEU A 206 -3.53 12.94 -11.42
N LEU A 207 -3.38 13.83 -10.44
CA LEU A 207 -4.54 14.31 -9.68
C LEU A 207 -5.38 15.28 -10.51
N SER A 208 -4.75 16.20 -11.25
CA SER A 208 -5.43 17.03 -12.23
C SER A 208 -6.13 16.17 -13.30
N ALA A 209 -5.44 15.14 -13.82
CA ALA A 209 -6.04 14.21 -14.76
C ALA A 209 -7.28 13.51 -14.16
N LEU A 210 -7.19 12.97 -12.94
CA LEU A 210 -8.31 12.27 -12.29
C LEU A 210 -9.51 13.17 -11.99
N ILE A 211 -9.28 14.44 -11.63
CA ILE A 211 -10.35 15.44 -11.45
C ILE A 211 -11.13 15.64 -12.75
N HIS A 212 -10.42 15.69 -13.88
CA HIS A 212 -10.99 15.99 -15.19
C HIS A 212 -11.45 14.77 -15.98
N THR A 213 -10.99 13.57 -15.61
CA THR A 213 -11.26 12.32 -16.32
C THR A 213 -12.75 11.98 -16.31
N ALA A 214 -13.25 11.64 -17.49
CA ALA A 214 -14.51 10.95 -17.67
C ALA A 214 -14.28 9.70 -18.54
N ASP A 215 -15.07 8.65 -18.32
CA ASP A 215 -15.06 7.50 -19.22
C ASP A 215 -15.88 7.75 -20.50
N GLU A 216 -15.99 6.74 -21.37
CA GLU A 216 -16.72 6.84 -22.65
C GLU A 216 -18.22 7.11 -22.47
N ASP A 217 -18.78 6.72 -21.32
CA ASP A 217 -20.19 6.90 -20.97
C ASP A 217 -20.43 8.22 -20.21
N GLY A 218 -19.37 9.01 -19.99
CA GLY A 218 -19.40 10.26 -19.24
C GLY A 218 -19.32 10.10 -17.72
N ASP A 219 -19.06 8.88 -17.21
CA ASP A 219 -18.91 8.64 -15.78
C ASP A 219 -17.62 9.26 -15.24
N ARG A 220 -17.64 9.71 -13.98
CA ARG A 220 -16.55 10.45 -13.33
C ARG A 220 -16.44 10.04 -11.86
N LEU A 221 -15.25 10.22 -11.30
CA LEU A 221 -15.07 10.06 -9.86
C LEU A 221 -15.86 11.14 -9.11
N SER A 222 -16.66 10.70 -8.13
CA SER A 222 -17.28 11.61 -7.16
C SER A 222 -16.21 12.27 -6.27
N GLY A 223 -16.58 13.30 -5.50
CA GLY A 223 -15.65 13.92 -4.56
C GLY A 223 -15.08 12.94 -3.52
N GLU A 224 -15.91 12.01 -3.02
CA GLU A 224 -15.48 10.97 -2.08
C GLU A 224 -14.55 9.96 -2.76
N GLU A 225 -14.82 9.63 -4.03
CA GLU A 225 -14.02 8.70 -4.81
C GLU A 225 -12.67 9.29 -5.20
N LEU A 226 -12.60 10.59 -5.51
CA LEU A 226 -11.35 11.29 -5.75
C LEU A 226 -10.45 11.27 -4.50
N ILE A 227 -11.01 11.56 -3.33
CA ILE A 227 -10.26 11.50 -2.06
C ILE A 227 -9.78 10.08 -1.80
N GLY A 228 -10.66 9.08 -1.94
CA GLY A 228 -10.29 7.69 -1.67
C GLY A 228 -9.28 7.14 -2.68
N MET A 229 -9.36 7.56 -3.93
CA MET A 229 -8.39 7.17 -4.96
C MET A 229 -7.04 7.85 -4.74
N ALA A 230 -7.01 9.15 -4.45
CA ALA A 230 -5.78 9.85 -4.12
C ALA A 230 -5.10 9.25 -2.88
N TRP A 231 -5.88 8.91 -1.84
CA TRP A 231 -5.37 8.23 -0.65
C TRP A 231 -4.76 6.86 -1.00
N LEU A 232 -5.48 6.06 -1.80
CA LEU A 232 -5.00 4.75 -2.25
C LEU A 232 -3.66 4.87 -3.00
N LEU A 233 -3.58 5.77 -3.97
CA LEU A 233 -2.40 5.93 -4.82
C LEU A 233 -1.19 6.43 -4.00
N LEU A 234 -1.41 7.40 -3.12
CA LEU A 234 -0.37 7.93 -2.24
C LEU A 234 0.19 6.85 -1.31
N VAL A 235 -0.68 6.14 -0.59
CA VAL A 235 -0.25 5.15 0.41
C VAL A 235 0.34 3.91 -0.25
N ALA A 236 -0.37 3.31 -1.21
CA ALA A 236 0.08 2.08 -1.85
C ALA A 236 1.35 2.28 -2.69
N GLY A 237 1.54 3.48 -3.26
CA GLY A 237 2.65 3.79 -4.16
C GLY A 237 4.02 3.91 -3.48
N HIS A 238 4.08 4.27 -2.20
CA HIS A 238 5.36 4.46 -1.52
C HIS A 238 5.72 3.33 -0.55
N GLU A 239 4.86 2.96 0.42
CA GLU A 239 5.25 2.06 1.51
C GLU A 239 5.69 0.68 1.01
N THR A 240 4.98 0.14 0.01
CA THR A 240 5.31 -1.18 -0.58
C THR A 240 6.68 -1.17 -1.25
N THR A 241 6.98 -0.09 -1.99
CA THR A 241 8.25 0.10 -2.70
C THR A 241 9.41 0.34 -1.74
N VAL A 242 9.21 1.10 -0.65
CA VAL A 242 10.22 1.25 0.41
C VAL A 242 10.65 -0.11 0.95
N ASN A 243 9.66 -0.94 1.30
CA ASN A 243 9.89 -2.28 1.82
C ASN A 243 10.54 -3.19 0.76
N LEU A 244 10.16 -3.07 -0.52
CA LEU A 244 10.76 -3.85 -1.60
C LEU A 244 12.25 -3.55 -1.76
N ILE A 245 12.63 -2.27 -1.87
CA ILE A 245 14.03 -1.86 -2.03
C ILE A 245 14.86 -2.31 -0.82
N THR A 246 14.37 -1.99 0.39
CA THR A 246 15.07 -2.31 1.65
C THR A 246 15.30 -3.81 1.79
N ASN A 247 14.25 -4.62 1.63
CA ASN A 247 14.36 -6.07 1.77
C ASN A 247 15.15 -6.70 0.62
N GLY A 248 15.06 -6.16 -0.59
CA GLY A 248 15.83 -6.62 -1.74
C GLY A 248 17.33 -6.48 -1.51
N VAL A 249 17.79 -5.27 -1.13
CA VAL A 249 19.20 -5.02 -0.83
C VAL A 249 19.65 -5.82 0.38
N HIS A 250 18.84 -5.89 1.44
CA HIS A 250 19.17 -6.72 2.61
C HIS A 250 19.39 -8.19 2.23
N ASN A 251 18.52 -8.77 1.40
CA ASN A 251 18.65 -10.16 0.96
C ASN A 251 19.90 -10.39 0.09
N LEU A 252 20.23 -9.45 -0.80
CA LEU A 252 21.45 -9.52 -1.61
C LEU A 252 22.71 -9.46 -0.74
N LEU A 253 22.74 -8.57 0.26
CA LEU A 253 23.85 -8.46 1.21
C LEU A 253 23.97 -9.69 2.13
N ALA A 254 22.84 -10.30 2.51
CA ALA A 254 22.81 -11.54 3.27
C ALA A 254 23.23 -12.77 2.44
N HIS A 255 23.19 -12.68 1.11
CA HIS A 255 23.60 -13.73 0.18
C HIS A 255 24.57 -13.21 -0.90
N PRO A 256 25.81 -12.81 -0.54
CA PRO A 256 26.72 -12.11 -1.45
C PRO A 256 27.10 -12.86 -2.73
N GLY A 257 26.92 -14.19 -2.78
CA GLY A 257 27.13 -14.97 -4.00
C GLY A 257 26.08 -14.76 -5.10
N GLN A 258 25.04 -13.97 -4.83
CA GLN A 258 23.99 -13.57 -5.78
C GLN A 258 24.11 -12.09 -6.22
N LEU A 259 25.12 -11.37 -5.75
CA LEU A 259 25.43 -10.00 -6.17
C LEU A 259 26.15 -9.95 -7.53
#